data_AF-A0A2D6U0T0-F1
#
_entry.id   AF-A0A2D6U0T0-F1
#
_cell.length_a   1.000
_cell.length_b   1.000
_cell.length_c   1.000
_cell.angle_alpha   90.00
_cell.angle_beta   90.00
_cell.angle_gamma   90.00
#
_symmetry.space_group_name_H-M   'P 1'
#
loop_
_entity.id
_entity.type
_entity.pdbx_description
1 polymer ?
#
loop_
_entity_poly.entity_id
_entity_poly.type
_entity_poly.pdbx_seq_one_letter_code
_entity_poly.pdbx_strand_id
1 'polypeptide(L)' 'MLRWYNLTHKVRIYIDDNDLEFINKYKRFKKVSKSSLAPEEVDIADKLVQKSVFGRYKTDTETFYLFNR' A
#
# COMPACT_ATOMS: atom_id res chain seq x y z
N MET A 1 6.14 -9.05 13.20
CA MET A 1 5.73 -10.46 13.06
C MET A 1 5.04 -10.65 11.71
N LEU A 2 5.29 -11.75 10.98
CA LEU A 2 4.59 -12.02 9.72
C LEU A 2 3.21 -12.63 9.99
N ARG A 3 2.20 -12.19 9.24
CA ARG A 3 0.81 -12.64 9.37
C ARG A 3 0.08 -12.67 8.03
N TRP A 4 -0.99 -13.46 7.97
CA TRP A 4 -1.92 -13.46 6.84
C TRP A 4 -2.84 -12.23 6.91
N TYR A 5 -2.98 -11.54 5.77
CA TYR A 5 -3.95 -10.47 5.58
C TYR A 5 -4.90 -10.82 4.44
N ASN A 6 -6.21 -10.70 4.71
CA ASN A 6 -7.25 -10.88 3.69
C ASN A 6 -7.42 -9.55 2.94
N LEU A 7 -6.87 -9.47 1.73
CA LEU A 7 -7.11 -8.31 0.86
C LEU A 7 -8.55 -8.32 0.35
N THR A 8 -9.01 -9.50 -0.07
CA THR A 8 -10.39 -9.77 -0.44
C THR A 8 -10.82 -11.13 0.13
N HIS A 9 -12.07 -11.54 -0.09
CA HIS A 9 -12.55 -12.87 0.29
C HIS A 9 -11.82 -14.03 -0.42
N LYS A 10 -11.14 -13.76 -1.55
CA LYS A 10 -10.40 -14.78 -2.33
C LYS A 10 -8.88 -14.62 -2.26
N VAL A 11 -8.38 -13.47 -1.82
CA VAL A 11 -6.95 -13.13 -1.87
C VAL A 11 -6.40 -12.90 -0.47
N ARG A 12 -5.42 -13.74 -0.11
CA ARG A 12 -4.63 -13.60 1.11
C ARG A 12 -3.17 -13.34 0.76
N ILE A 13 -2.53 -12.51 1.55
CA ILE A 13 -1.12 -12.15 1.38
C ILE A 13 -0.41 -12.20 2.74
N TYR A 14 0.89 -12.48 2.71
CA TYR A 14 1.73 -12.34 3.90
C TYR A 14 2.23 -10.91 4.03
N ILE A 15 2.00 -10.32 5.20
CA ILE A 15 2.45 -8.98 5.54
C ILE A 15 3.08 -8.98 6.94
N ASP A 16 3.92 -7.99 7.21
CA ASP A 16 4.41 -7.71 8.56
C ASP A 16 3.57 -6.62 9.25
N ASP A 17 4.02 -6.17 10.42
CA ASP A 17 3.30 -5.20 11.25
C ASP A 17 3.32 -3.80 10.62
N ASN A 18 4.45 -3.41 10.02
CA ASN A 18 4.61 -2.11 9.35
C ASN A 18 3.72 -2.04 8.09
N ASP A 19 3.69 -3.14 7.31
CA ASP A 19 2.77 -3.30 6.17
C ASP A 19 1.31 -3.11 6.63
N LEU A 20 0.91 -3.75 7.75
CA LEU A 20 -0.46 -3.69 8.27
C LEU A 20 -0.82 -2.28 8.76
N GLU A 21 0.08 -1.60 9.46
CA GLU A 21 -0.11 -0.22 9.91
C GLU A 21 -0.31 0.72 8.72
N PHE A 22 0.55 0.61 7.69
CA PHE A 22 0.43 1.37 6.46
C PHE A 22 -0.92 1.12 5.77
N ILE A 23 -1.32 -0.14 5.61
CA ILE A 23 -2.61 -0.51 5.02
C ILE A 23 -3.76 0.12 5.82
N ASN A 24 -3.76 0.00 7.14
CA ASN A 24 -4.83 0.53 7.98
C ASN A 24 -4.92 2.06 7.92
N LYS A 25 -3.77 2.73 7.86
CA LYS A 25 -3.66 4.18 7.71
C LYS A 25 -4.24 4.64 6.38
N TYR A 26 -3.93 3.96 5.28
CA TYR A 26 -4.20 4.49 3.93
C TYR A 26 -5.32 3.82 3.13
N LYS A 27 -5.84 2.64 3.50
CA LYS A 27 -6.87 1.90 2.73
C LYS A 27 -8.19 2.64 2.49
N ARG A 28 -8.47 3.69 3.28
CA ARG A 28 -9.67 4.51 3.16
C ARG A 28 -9.50 5.71 2.22
N PHE A 29 -8.26 6.06 1.88
CA PHE A 29 -7.96 7.18 0.99
C PHE A 29 -8.19 6.77 -0.47
N LYS A 30 -8.74 7.68 -1.27
CA LYS A 30 -8.96 7.45 -2.71
C LYS A 30 -7.65 7.23 -3.46
N LYS A 31 -6.63 8.02 -3.11
CA LYS A 31 -5.25 7.94 -3.59
C LYS A 31 -4.34 8.58 -2.56
N VAL A 32 -3.09 8.12 -2.49
CA VAL A 32 -2.06 8.65 -1.60
C VAL A 32 -0.93 9.19 -2.46
N SER A 33 -0.50 10.43 -2.22
CA SER A 33 0.60 11.04 -2.97
C SER A 33 1.94 10.51 -2.47
N LYS A 34 2.87 10.14 -3.36
CA LYS A 34 4.22 9.71 -2.97
C LYS A 34 4.95 10.84 -2.24
N SER A 35 4.79 12.08 -2.69
CA SER A 35 5.33 13.28 -2.02
C SER A 35 4.78 13.54 -0.62
N SER A 36 3.63 12.96 -0.25
CA SER A 36 3.04 13.12 1.09
C SER A 36 3.47 12.04 2.09
N LEU A 37 4.27 11.06 1.65
CA LEU A 37 4.76 9.96 2.47
C LEU A 37 6.17 10.26 3.00
N ALA A 38 6.45 9.78 4.21
CA ALA A 38 7.83 9.71 4.67
C ALA A 38 8.64 8.72 3.79
N PRO A 39 9.98 8.85 3.69
CA PRO A 39 10.80 7.94 2.90
C PRO A 39 10.58 6.45 3.24
N GLU A 40 10.42 6.12 4.51
CA GLU A 40 10.18 4.75 4.98
C GLU A 40 8.79 4.25 4.55
N GLU A 41 7.79 5.13 4.54
CA GLU A 41 6.45 4.83 4.06
C GLU A 41 6.41 4.63 2.53
N VAL A 42 7.28 5.31 1.78
CA VAL A 42 7.45 5.08 0.34
C VAL A 42 7.97 3.68 0.08
N ASP A 43 8.96 3.21 0.85
CA ASP A 43 9.50 1.86 0.70
C ASP A 43 8.45 0.79 1.00
N ILE A 44 7.62 1.01 2.04
CA ILE A 44 6.48 0.13 2.35
C ILE A 44 5.46 0.16 1.22
N ALA A 45 5.11 1.34 0.70
CA ALA A 45 4.17 1.48 -0.40
C ALA A 45 4.65 0.74 -1.67
N ASP A 46 5.92 0.91 -2.05
CA ASP A 46 6.52 0.26 -3.22
C ASP A 46 6.58 -1.28 -3.03
N LYS A 47 6.90 -1.76 -1.83
CA LYS A 47 6.80 -3.19 -1.46
C LYS A 47 5.37 -3.72 -1.59
N LEU A 48 4.38 -2.98 -1.09
CA LEU A 48 2.97 -3.35 -1.16
C LEU A 48 2.40 -3.28 -2.59
N VAL A 49 2.98 -2.46 -3.46
CA VAL A 49 2.70 -2.48 -4.91
C VAL A 49 3.17 -3.78 -5.55
N GLN A 50 4.36 -4.27 -5.20
CA GLN A 50 4.85 -5.56 -5.71
C GLN A 50 3.97 -6.75 -5.27
N LYS A 51 3.30 -6.61 -4.12
CA LYS A 51 2.34 -7.59 -3.60
C LYS A 51 0.90 -7.39 -4.13
N SER A 52 0.69 -6.48 -5.08
CA SER A 52 -0.62 -6.13 -5.65
C SER A 52 -1.65 -5.64 -4.62
N VAL A 53 -1.20 -5.12 -3.47
CA VAL A 53 -2.06 -4.53 -2.42
C VAL A 53 -2.40 -3.10 -2.76
N PHE A 54 -1.44 -2.38 -3.33
CA PHE A 54 -1.63 -1.06 -3.88
C PHE A 54 -1.31 -1.08 -5.38
N GLY A 55 -2.02 -0.30 -6.16
CA GLY A 55 -1.62 0.10 -7.51
C GLY A 55 -0.75 1.35 -7.46
N ARG A 56 0.10 1.51 -8.48
CA ARG A 56 0.90 2.74 -8.70
C ARG A 56 0.39 3.45 -9.94
N TYR A 57 0.02 4.71 -9.80
CA TYR A 57 -0.43 5.57 -10.88
C TYR A 57 0.49 6.78 -11.00
N LYS A 58 1.15 6.93 -12.15
CA LYS A 58 2.09 8.03 -12.39
C LYS A 58 1.45 9.08 -13.29
N THR A 59 1.53 10.33 -12.89
CA THR A 59 1.27 11.50 -13.73
C THR A 59 2.59 12.17 -14.10
N ASP A 60 2.54 13.22 -14.92
CA ASP A 60 3.75 13.96 -15.31
C ASP A 60 4.45 14.61 -14.11
N THR A 61 3.71 14.92 -13.05
CA THR A 61 4.20 15.68 -11.89
C THR A 61 4.24 14.89 -10.58
N GLU A 62 3.55 13.75 -10.48
CA GLU A 62 3.36 13.06 -9.21
C GLU A 62 3.17 11.54 -9.39
N THR A 63 3.45 10.78 -8.35
CA THR A 63 3.09 9.36 -8.27
C THR A 63 2.09 9.14 -7.16
N PHE A 64 1.03 8.40 -7.45
CA PHE A 64 -0.02 8.06 -6.51
C PHE A 64 -0.07 6.57 -6.24
N TYR A 65 -0.35 6.21 -4.99
CA TYR A 65 -0.66 4.86 -4.55
C TYR A 65 -2.18 4.72 -4.37
N LEU A 66 -2.75 3.63 -4.89
CA LEU A 66 -4.18 3.34 -4.90
C LEU A 66 -4.42 2.02 -4.18
N PHE A 67 -5.22 1.98 -3.12
CA PHE A 67 -5.49 0.72 -2.44
C PHE A 67 -6.37 -0.19 -3.31
N ASN A 68 -5.92 -1.42 -3.58
CA ASN A 68 -6.70 -2.41 -4.31
C ASN A 68 -7.73 -3.03 -3.35
N ARG A 69 -9.01 -2.86 -3.67
CA ARG A 69 -10.14 -3.40 -2.88
C ARG A 69 -10.74 -4.63 -3.54
#